data_AF-A0A2R6FBV8-F1
#
_entry.id   AF-A0A2R6FBV8-F1
#
_cell.length_a   1.000
_cell.length_b   1.000
_cell.length_c   1.000
_cell.angle_alpha   90.00
_cell.angle_beta   90.00
_cell.angle_gamma   90.00
#
_symmetry.space_group_name_H-M   'P 1'
#
loop_
_entity.id
_entity.type
_entity.pdbx_description
1 polymer ?
#
loop_
_entity_poly.entity_id
_entity_poly.type
_entity_poly.pdbx_seq_one_letter_code
_entity_poly.pdbx_strand_id
1 'polypeptide(L)'
;MGAFATDVTRRLCDRLADARPAFEWEREYRLGSTPADIGGQAAGRLALVELEWRRADPADNAAKLFRHAVEGSIDADRIVLFQVFTRYYDLTDGGISSKRLNAEFVGRMAADAIEGLSYHPLELDLTPPKRGGERPAGWQETSDAAAGAITDRL
;
A
#
# COMPACT_ATOMS: atom_id res chain seq x y z
N MET A 1 6.17 12.30 -0.40
CA MET A 1 6.23 11.82 1.00
C MET A 1 7.28 12.59 1.80
N GLY A 2 7.22 12.59 3.13
CA GLY A 2 8.32 13.10 3.97
C GLY A 2 9.38 12.05 4.24
N ALA A 3 10.58 12.44 4.66
CA ALA A 3 11.73 11.53 4.85
C ALA A 3 11.41 10.31 5.72
N PHE A 4 10.60 10.46 6.77
CA PHE A 4 10.25 9.31 7.61
C PHE A 4 9.32 8.31 6.90
N ALA A 5 8.34 8.79 6.13
CA ALA A 5 7.52 7.89 5.31
C ALA A 5 8.38 7.16 4.27
N THR A 6 9.37 7.84 3.67
CA THR A 6 10.34 7.20 2.78
C THR A 6 11.16 6.11 3.47
N ASP A 7 11.54 6.30 4.74
CA ASP A 7 12.26 5.29 5.52
C ASP A 7 11.39 4.07 5.86
N VAL A 8 10.10 4.30 6.15
CA VAL A 8 9.11 3.22 6.33
C VAL A 8 8.91 2.44 5.03
N THR A 9 8.69 3.13 3.90
CA THR A 9 8.58 2.50 2.57
C THR A 9 9.84 1.72 2.22
N ARG A 10 11.04 2.26 2.53
CA ARG A 10 12.30 1.55 2.32
C ARG A 10 12.33 0.25 3.11
N ARG A 11 12.06 0.31 4.40
CA ARG A 11 12.05 -0.86 5.27
C ARG A 11 11.03 -1.91 4.80
N LEU A 12 9.83 -1.49 4.45
CA LEU A 12 8.80 -2.38 3.90
C LEU A 12 9.31 -3.10 2.65
N CYS A 13 9.89 -2.35 1.70
CA CYS A 13 10.42 -2.93 0.46
C CYS A 13 11.56 -3.92 0.72
N ASP A 14 12.51 -3.57 1.61
CA ASP A 14 13.63 -4.45 1.96
C ASP A 14 13.12 -5.77 2.56
N ARG A 15 12.12 -5.71 3.45
CA ARG A 15 11.50 -6.91 4.05
C ARG A 15 10.73 -7.76 3.05
N LEU A 16 10.04 -7.13 2.11
CA LEU A 16 9.33 -7.86 1.05
C LEU A 16 10.32 -8.57 0.13
N ALA A 17 11.45 -7.94 -0.20
CA ALA A 17 12.51 -8.56 -0.98
C ALA A 17 13.14 -9.76 -0.26
N ASP A 18 13.41 -9.65 1.04
CA ASP A 18 13.92 -10.76 1.85
C ASP A 18 12.92 -11.93 1.91
N ALA A 19 11.62 -11.65 2.11
CA ALA A 19 10.60 -12.66 2.31
C ALA A 19 10.10 -13.32 1.01
N ARG A 20 10.10 -12.57 -0.10
CA ARG A 20 9.64 -13.01 -1.42
C ARG A 20 10.71 -12.70 -2.49
N PRO A 21 11.85 -13.43 -2.48
CA PRO A 21 12.96 -13.16 -3.39
C PRO A 21 12.67 -13.47 -4.86
N ALA A 22 11.57 -14.17 -5.16
CA ALA A 22 11.11 -14.41 -6.53
C ALA A 22 10.44 -13.18 -7.17
N PHE A 23 10.05 -12.19 -6.37
CA PHE A 23 9.49 -10.93 -6.84
C PHE A 23 10.62 -9.90 -7.04
N GLU A 24 10.61 -9.23 -8.18
CA GLU A 24 11.45 -8.09 -8.46
C GLU A 24 10.82 -6.85 -7.83
N TRP A 25 11.25 -6.52 -6.60
CA TRP A 25 10.72 -5.40 -5.82
C TRP A 25 11.43 -4.09 -6.13
N GLU A 26 10.64 -3.03 -6.32
CA GLU A 26 11.14 -1.67 -6.45
C GLU A 26 10.26 -0.67 -5.68
N ARG A 27 10.88 0.44 -5.26
CA ARG A 27 10.20 1.59 -4.65
C ARG A 27 9.89 2.61 -5.72
N GLU A 28 8.82 3.38 -5.53
CA GLU A 28 8.33 4.35 -6.53
C GLU A 28 8.02 3.68 -7.88
N TYR A 29 7.47 2.47 -7.84
CA TYR A 29 7.06 1.69 -9.00
C TYR A 29 6.11 2.50 -9.88
N ARG A 30 6.31 2.52 -11.20
CA ARG A 30 5.50 3.36 -12.10
C ARG A 30 4.63 2.53 -13.03
N LEU A 31 3.33 2.80 -12.98
CA LEU A 31 2.37 2.42 -14.02
C LEU A 31 2.02 3.64 -14.85
N GLY A 32 2.69 3.80 -15.99
CA GLY A 32 2.59 5.01 -16.80
C GLY A 32 2.96 6.26 -15.98
N SER A 33 1.98 7.15 -15.76
CA SER A 33 2.13 8.36 -14.94
C SER A 33 1.72 8.19 -13.47
N THR A 34 1.17 7.03 -13.09
CA THR A 34 0.72 6.76 -11.73
C THR A 34 1.80 6.04 -10.94
N PRO A 35 2.38 6.65 -9.91
CA PRO A 35 3.33 5.97 -9.03
C PRO A 35 2.60 5.13 -7.99
N ALA A 36 3.14 3.96 -7.69
CA ALA A 36 2.89 3.19 -6.48
C ALA A 36 4.13 3.26 -5.56
N ASP A 37 3.93 3.22 -4.24
CA ASP A 37 5.05 3.37 -3.31
C ASP A 37 6.03 2.20 -3.39
N ILE A 38 5.50 0.98 -3.58
CA ILE A 38 6.26 -0.23 -3.83
C ILE A 38 5.54 -1.06 -4.90
N GLY A 39 6.29 -1.66 -5.82
CA GLY A 39 5.80 -2.68 -6.72
C GLY A 39 6.70 -3.90 -6.72
N GLY A 40 6.12 -5.07 -6.94
CA GLY A 40 6.83 -6.35 -7.05
C GLY A 40 6.26 -7.17 -8.19
N GLN A 41 7.11 -7.68 -9.07
CA GLN A 41 6.67 -8.53 -10.19
C GLN A 41 7.26 -9.94 -10.10
N ALA A 42 6.41 -10.96 -10.31
CA ALA A 42 6.84 -12.35 -10.41
C ALA A 42 5.85 -13.18 -11.24
N ALA A 43 6.34 -13.87 -12.28
CA ALA A 43 5.58 -14.90 -13.02
C ALA A 43 4.12 -14.51 -13.37
N GLY A 44 3.93 -13.35 -14.00
CA GLY A 44 2.61 -12.84 -14.38
C GLY A 44 1.79 -12.26 -13.23
N ARG A 45 2.38 -12.08 -12.04
CA ARG A 45 1.75 -11.41 -10.90
C ARG A 45 2.41 -10.06 -10.65
N LEU A 46 1.58 -9.04 -10.40
CA LEU A 46 2.00 -7.73 -9.95
C LEU A 46 1.44 -7.46 -8.55
N ALA A 47 2.32 -7.28 -7.58
CA ALA A 47 2.00 -6.77 -6.25
C ALA A 47 2.26 -5.27 -6.21
N LEU A 48 1.28 -4.49 -5.75
CA LEU A 48 1.40 -3.05 -5.55
C LEU A 48 1.12 -2.72 -4.09
N VAL A 49 1.91 -1.84 -3.49
CA VAL A 49 1.71 -1.37 -2.12
C VAL A 49 1.62 0.16 -2.12
N GLU A 50 0.53 0.68 -1.57
CA GLU A 50 0.33 2.09 -1.27
C GLU A 50 0.44 2.31 0.24
N LEU A 51 1.38 3.13 0.67
CA LEU A 51 1.49 3.57 2.06
C LEU A 51 0.67 4.86 2.25
N GLU A 52 -0.54 4.70 2.78
CA GLU A 52 -1.40 5.81 3.15
C GLU A 52 -0.91 6.45 4.45
N TRP A 53 0.04 7.38 4.29
CA TRP A 53 0.68 8.05 5.41
C TRP A 53 -0.25 9.10 6.04
N ARG A 54 -0.66 10.10 5.25
CA ARG A 54 -1.55 11.22 5.67
C ARG A 54 -2.30 11.85 4.50
N ARG A 55 -2.55 11.10 3.43
CA ARG A 55 -3.18 11.62 2.22
C ARG A 55 -4.59 12.11 2.53
N ALA A 56 -4.93 13.30 2.04
CA ALA A 56 -6.26 13.90 2.26
C ALA A 56 -7.37 13.07 1.61
N ASP A 57 -7.06 12.44 0.47
CA ASP A 57 -7.92 11.51 -0.24
C ASP A 57 -7.12 10.24 -0.59
N PRO A 58 -7.19 9.19 0.25
CA PRO A 58 -6.51 7.93 -0.03
C PRO A 58 -7.17 7.12 -1.16
N ALA A 59 -8.39 7.43 -1.60
CA ALA A 59 -9.04 6.66 -2.66
C ALA A 59 -8.47 6.98 -4.05
N ASP A 60 -8.02 8.23 -4.26
CA ASP A 60 -7.63 8.75 -5.57
C ASP A 60 -6.48 7.96 -6.23
N ASN A 61 -5.41 7.62 -5.51
CA ASN A 61 -4.29 6.92 -6.13
C ASN A 61 -4.64 5.47 -6.49
N ALA A 62 -5.35 4.77 -5.59
CA ALA A 62 -5.86 3.43 -5.85
C ALA A 62 -6.80 3.41 -7.08
N ALA A 63 -7.70 4.40 -7.21
CA ALA A 63 -8.57 4.53 -8.37
C ALA A 63 -7.79 4.68 -9.70
N LYS A 64 -6.66 5.40 -9.69
CA LYS A 64 -5.79 5.51 -10.88
C LYS A 64 -5.12 4.18 -11.22
N LEU A 65 -4.67 3.43 -10.21
CA LEU A 65 -4.11 2.09 -10.42
C LEU A 65 -5.17 1.12 -10.97
N PHE A 66 -6.41 1.16 -10.46
CA PHE A 66 -7.52 0.36 -11.00
C PHE A 66 -7.85 0.74 -12.44
N ARG A 67 -7.82 2.04 -12.77
CA ARG A 67 -7.97 2.50 -14.15
C ARG A 67 -6.90 1.91 -15.07
N HIS A 68 -5.64 1.83 -14.63
CA HIS A 68 -4.57 1.18 -15.38
C HIS A 68 -4.83 -0.32 -15.62
N ALA A 69 -5.40 -1.02 -14.63
CA ALA A 69 -5.79 -2.42 -14.76
C ALA A 69 -6.90 -2.60 -15.81
N VAL A 70 -7.95 -1.76 -15.78
CA VAL A 70 -9.06 -1.83 -16.75
C VAL A 70 -8.62 -1.44 -18.16
N GLU A 71 -7.73 -0.45 -18.30
CA GLU A 71 -7.21 -0.01 -19.60
C GLU A 71 -6.25 -1.04 -20.24
N GLY A 72 -5.94 -2.15 -19.54
CA GLY A 72 -5.02 -3.19 -20.04
C GLY A 72 -3.57 -2.71 -20.14
N SER A 73 -3.22 -1.68 -19.37
CA SER A 73 -1.87 -1.08 -19.39
C SER A 73 -0.87 -1.77 -18.46
N ILE A 74 -1.29 -2.88 -17.83
CA ILE A 74 -0.50 -3.69 -16.90
C ILE A 74 -0.27 -5.05 -17.54
N ASP A 75 1.01 -5.41 -17.73
CA ASP A 75 1.41 -6.73 -18.24
C ASP A 75 1.50 -7.75 -17.10
N ALA A 76 0.35 -8.10 -16.52
CA ALA A 76 0.23 -9.12 -15.47
C ALA A 76 -1.15 -9.78 -15.51
N ASP A 77 -1.19 -11.11 -15.33
CA ASP A 77 -2.42 -11.91 -15.23
C ASP A 77 -3.17 -11.68 -13.91
N ARG A 78 -2.43 -11.36 -12.85
CA ARG A 78 -2.98 -11.13 -11.50
C ARG A 78 -2.37 -9.88 -10.89
N ILE A 79 -3.22 -9.04 -10.33
CA ILE A 79 -2.81 -7.81 -9.64
C ILE A 79 -3.27 -7.91 -8.20
N VAL A 80 -2.39 -7.63 -7.25
CA VAL A 80 -2.72 -7.58 -5.82
C VAL A 80 -2.34 -6.20 -5.30
N LEU A 81 -3.34 -5.40 -4.93
CA LEU A 81 -3.13 -4.07 -4.35
C LEU A 81 -3.27 -4.14 -2.83
N PHE A 82 -2.19 -3.80 -2.13
CA PHE A 82 -2.17 -3.57 -0.69
C PHE A 82 -2.25 -2.07 -0.42
N GLN A 83 -3.27 -1.64 0.31
CA GLN A 83 -3.37 -0.26 0.77
C GLN A 83 -3.14 -0.23 2.27
N VAL A 84 -1.98 0.26 2.68
CA VAL A 84 -1.47 0.19 4.05
C VAL A 84 -1.73 1.53 4.75
N PHE A 85 -2.68 1.55 5.67
CA PHE A 85 -3.11 2.75 6.38
C PHE A 85 -2.40 2.90 7.71
N THR A 86 -1.83 4.08 7.95
CA THR A 86 -1.36 4.44 9.29
C THR A 86 -2.52 4.80 10.21
N ARG A 87 -2.25 4.89 11.52
CA ARG A 87 -3.23 5.34 12.53
C ARG A 87 -3.69 6.79 12.38
N TYR A 88 -3.15 7.53 11.42
CA TYR A 88 -3.67 8.85 11.06
C TYR A 88 -5.17 8.80 10.69
N TYR A 89 -5.65 7.66 10.19
CA TYR A 89 -7.03 7.48 9.79
C TYR A 89 -7.93 6.97 10.93
N ASP A 90 -7.40 6.74 12.13
CA ASP A 90 -8.18 6.30 13.29
C ASP A 90 -8.92 7.49 13.92
N LEU A 91 -10.14 7.24 14.38
CA LEU A 91 -10.94 8.17 15.15
C LEU A 91 -10.74 7.92 16.65
N THR A 92 -10.97 8.95 17.46
CA THR A 92 -10.79 8.88 18.93
C THR A 92 -11.77 7.92 19.61
N ASP A 93 -12.88 7.58 18.95
CA ASP A 93 -13.89 6.63 19.41
C ASP A 93 -13.58 5.18 19.03
N GLY A 94 -12.41 4.93 18.41
CA GLY A 94 -12.02 3.60 17.93
C GLY A 94 -12.55 3.25 16.53
N GLY A 95 -13.28 4.17 15.88
CA GLY A 95 -13.66 4.04 14.47
C GLY A 95 -12.52 4.40 13.52
N ILE A 96 -12.80 4.30 12.22
CA ILE A 96 -11.93 4.80 11.16
C ILE A 96 -12.59 5.96 10.42
N SER A 97 -11.77 6.89 9.95
CA SER A 97 -12.23 8.07 9.24
C SER A 97 -12.99 7.70 7.96
N SER A 98 -13.94 8.57 7.58
CA SER A 98 -14.66 8.44 6.30
C SER A 98 -13.73 8.37 5.08
N LYS A 99 -12.53 8.97 5.18
CA LYS A 99 -11.49 8.88 4.15
C LYS A 99 -11.03 7.44 3.92
N ARG A 100 -10.68 6.73 5.00
CA ARG A 100 -10.31 5.31 4.93
C ARG A 100 -11.50 4.46 4.50
N LEU A 101 -12.68 4.69 5.07
CA LEU A 101 -13.90 3.97 4.66
C LEU A 101 -14.18 4.08 3.16
N ASN A 102 -14.04 5.27 2.58
CA ASN A 102 -14.23 5.50 1.15
C ASN A 102 -13.17 4.80 0.30
N ALA A 103 -11.89 4.88 0.69
CA ALA A 103 -10.81 4.20 -0.02
C ALA A 103 -10.99 2.68 0.00
N GLU A 104 -11.34 2.11 1.15
CA GLU A 104 -11.61 0.69 1.25
C GLU A 104 -12.86 0.26 0.46
N PHE A 105 -13.90 1.10 0.43
CA PHE A 105 -15.08 0.86 -0.40
C PHE A 105 -14.70 0.82 -1.89
N VAL A 106 -13.96 1.82 -2.38
CA VAL A 106 -13.49 1.86 -3.77
C VAL A 106 -12.62 0.64 -4.11
N GLY A 107 -11.71 0.27 -3.21
CA GLY A 107 -10.85 -0.90 -3.40
C GLY A 107 -11.61 -2.22 -3.47
N ARG A 108 -12.61 -2.43 -2.59
CA ARG A 108 -13.49 -3.61 -2.64
C ARG A 108 -14.31 -3.66 -3.94
N MET A 109 -14.94 -2.55 -4.31
CA MET A 109 -15.70 -2.47 -5.56
C MET A 109 -14.83 -2.76 -6.79
N ALA A 110 -13.58 -2.31 -6.79
CA ALA A 110 -12.64 -2.60 -7.88
C ALA A 110 -12.27 -4.08 -7.94
N ALA A 111 -11.96 -4.71 -6.80
CA ALA A 111 -11.65 -6.15 -6.75
C ALA A 111 -12.83 -7.03 -7.18
N ASP A 112 -14.07 -6.60 -6.90
CA ASP A 112 -15.28 -7.30 -7.34
C ASP A 112 -15.53 -7.14 -8.86
N ALA A 113 -15.14 -6.00 -9.44
CA ALA A 113 -15.44 -5.66 -10.83
C ALA A 113 -14.33 -6.03 -11.83
N ILE A 114 -13.07 -6.11 -11.40
CA ILE A 114 -11.91 -6.30 -12.27
C ILE A 114 -11.39 -7.73 -12.10
N GLU A 115 -11.52 -8.53 -13.16
CA GLU A 115 -10.99 -9.89 -13.16
C GLU A 115 -9.47 -9.89 -12.93
N GLY A 116 -9.00 -10.76 -12.03
CA GLY A 116 -7.57 -10.86 -11.72
C GLY A 116 -7.06 -9.88 -10.67
N LEU A 117 -7.88 -8.92 -10.22
CA LEU A 117 -7.52 -7.98 -9.15
C LEU A 117 -7.91 -8.51 -7.77
N SER A 118 -7.00 -8.39 -6.81
CA SER A 118 -7.27 -8.56 -5.38
C SER A 118 -6.90 -7.28 -4.63
N TYR A 119 -7.71 -6.90 -3.64
CA TYR A 119 -7.50 -5.71 -2.84
C TYR A 119 -7.44 -6.06 -1.35
N HIS A 120 -6.42 -5.55 -0.68
CA HIS A 120 -6.19 -5.78 0.75
C HIS A 120 -5.90 -4.46 1.47
N PRO A 121 -6.89 -3.89 2.19
CA PRO A 121 -6.60 -2.82 3.13
C PRO A 121 -5.90 -3.43 4.34
N LEU A 122 -4.73 -2.89 4.69
CA LEU A 122 -3.93 -3.31 5.83
C LEU A 122 -3.70 -2.14 6.77
N GLU A 123 -3.43 -2.45 8.02
CA GLU A 123 -3.06 -1.46 9.02
C GLU A 123 -1.55 -1.47 9.25
N LEU A 124 -0.99 -0.28 9.39
CA LEU A 124 0.31 -0.05 9.97
C LEU A 124 0.08 0.63 11.32
N ASP A 125 0.33 -0.10 12.40
CA ASP A 125 0.17 0.37 13.79
C ASP A 125 1.27 1.38 14.13
N LEU A 126 1.14 2.55 13.50
CA LEU A 126 2.07 3.66 13.53
C LEU A 126 1.25 4.94 13.43
N THR A 127 1.36 5.81 14.43
CA THR A 127 0.87 7.18 14.33
C THR A 127 1.97 8.04 13.73
N PRO A 128 1.78 8.61 12.52
CA PRO A 128 2.82 9.44 11.93
C PRO A 128 3.10 10.64 12.85
N PRO A 129 4.36 11.08 13.02
CA PRO A 129 4.67 12.24 13.84
C PRO A 129 4.30 13.54 13.15
N LYS A 130 3.96 14.58 13.91
CA LYS A 130 3.82 15.94 13.35
C LYS A 130 5.14 16.36 12.68
N ARG A 131 5.09 17.36 11.79
CA ARG A 131 6.30 17.83 11.10
C ARG A 131 7.37 18.23 12.12
N GLY A 132 8.57 17.65 12.01
CA GLY A 132 9.67 17.87 12.96
C GLY A 132 9.57 17.12 14.29
N GLY A 133 8.52 16.29 14.48
CA GLY A 133 8.40 15.42 15.65
C GLY A 133 9.33 14.21 15.56
N GLU A 134 9.59 13.62 16.73
CA GLU A 134 10.40 12.41 16.84
C GLU A 134 9.74 11.21 16.19
N ARG A 135 10.56 10.27 15.72
CA ARG A 135 10.07 9.01 15.16
C ARG A 135 9.54 8.15 16.31
N PRO A 136 8.33 7.57 16.20
CA PRO A 136 7.82 6.65 17.21
C PRO A 136 8.80 5.50 17.44
N ALA A 137 9.04 5.13 18.70
CA ALA A 137 9.72 3.88 19.00
C ALA A 137 8.90 2.70 18.43
N GLY A 138 9.56 1.63 17.99
CA GLY A 138 8.85 0.47 17.46
C GLY A 138 8.43 0.57 15.98
N TRP A 139 8.76 1.66 15.27
CA TRP A 139 8.31 1.86 13.89
C TRP A 139 8.86 0.80 12.93
N GLN A 140 10.04 0.26 13.25
CA GLN A 140 10.67 -0.81 12.49
C GLN A 140 9.87 -2.11 12.60
N GLU A 141 9.46 -2.48 13.81
CA GLU A 141 8.74 -3.69 14.14
C GLU A 141 7.34 -3.69 13.51
N THR A 142 6.63 -2.56 13.59
CA THR A 142 5.30 -2.43 12.96
C THR A 142 5.40 -2.45 11.42
N SER A 143 6.48 -1.89 10.85
CA SER A 143 6.76 -2.03 9.40
C SER A 143 7.03 -3.49 9.02
N ASP A 144 7.80 -4.22 9.82
CA ASP A 144 8.07 -5.65 9.57
C ASP A 144 6.79 -6.48 9.67
N ALA A 145 5.92 -6.18 10.63
CA ALA A 145 4.63 -6.84 10.77
C ALA A 145 3.72 -6.61 9.54
N ALA A 146 3.67 -5.37 9.03
CA ALA A 146 2.94 -5.06 7.80
C ALA A 146 3.53 -5.81 6.58
N ALA A 147 4.85 -5.90 6.45
CA ALA A 147 5.49 -6.70 5.40
C ALA A 147 5.15 -8.19 5.52
N GLY A 148 5.07 -8.74 6.74
CA GLY A 148 4.59 -10.10 6.99
C GLY A 148 3.14 -10.30 6.52
N ALA A 149 2.25 -9.37 6.88
CA ALA A 149 0.85 -9.43 6.45
C ALA A 149 0.67 -9.35 4.93
N ILE A 150 1.51 -8.57 4.23
CA ILE A 150 1.56 -8.54 2.76
C ILE A 150 2.04 -9.89 2.23
N THR A 151 3.16 -10.40 2.76
CA THR A 151 3.76 -11.67 2.35
C THR A 151 2.79 -12.84 2.43
N ASP A 152 2.00 -12.92 3.51
CA ASP A 152 1.01 -13.98 3.73
C ASP A 152 -0.14 -13.98 2.71
N ARG A 153 -0.32 -12.88 1.99
CA ARG A 153 -1.41 -12.66 1.02
C ARG A 153 -0.93 -12.60 -0.44
N LEU A 154 0.36 -12.86 -0.67
CA LEU A 154 1.02 -12.97 -1.99
C LEU A 154 1.17 -14.44 -2.41
#